data_AF-A0A147I8U5-F1
#
_entry.id   AF-A0A147I8U5-F1
#
_cell.length_a   1.000
_cell.length_b   1.000
_cell.length_c   1.000
_cell.angle_alpha   90.00
_cell.angle_beta   90.00
_cell.angle_gamma   90.00
#
_symmetry.space_group_name_H-M   'P 1'
#
loop_
_entity.id
_entity.type
_entity.pdbx_description
1 polymer ?
#
loop_
_entity_poly.entity_id
_entity_poly.type
_entity_poly.pdbx_seq_one_letter_code
_entity_poly.pdbx_strand_id
1 'polypeptide(L)' 'MADEKERIHLDTNEARAGSTPGVTRYILAASLLLVIAIFAAILLS' A
#
# COMPACT_ATOMS: atom_id res chain seq x y z
N MET A 1 7.35 38.98 21.79
CA MET A 1 8.37 37.93 21.60
C MET A 1 7.88 37.06 20.44
N ALA A 2 8.45 37.24 19.26
CA ALA A 2 8.19 36.37 18.12
C ALA A 2 9.08 35.14 18.29
N ASP A 3 8.49 33.97 18.49
CA ASP A 3 9.18 32.70 18.30
C ASP A 3 8.47 31.92 17.19
N GLU A 4 9.13 31.88 16.04
CA GLU A 4 8.66 31.38 14.76
C GLU A 4 9.30 30.01 14.44
N LYS A 5 9.59 29.16 15.43
CA LYS A 5 10.54 28.06 15.18
C LYS A 5 10.20 26.68 15.72
N GLU A 6 8.92 26.34 15.76
CA GLU A 6 8.55 24.92 15.69
C GLU A 6 7.29 24.76 14.87
N ARG A 7 7.44 24.92 13.55
CA ARG A 7 6.47 24.44 12.57
C ARG A 7 6.40 22.93 12.77
N ILE A 8 5.47 22.49 13.62
CA ILE A 8 5.14 21.07 13.82
C ILE A 8 4.71 20.55 12.46
N HIS A 9 5.68 20.04 11.69
CA HIS A 9 5.43 19.21 10.51
C HIS A 9 5.01 17.86 11.05
N LEU A 10 3.77 17.81 11.57
CA LEU A 10 3.04 16.56 11.70
C LEU A 10 2.84 16.11 10.26
N ASP A 11 3.65 15.16 9.81
CA ASP A 11 3.44 14.44 8.57
C ASP A 11 2.05 13.80 8.70
N THR A 12 1.06 14.55 8.23
CA THR A 12 -0.38 14.35 8.50
C THR A 12 -0.91 13.10 7.81
N ASN A 13 -0.03 12.42 7.06
CA ASN A 13 -0.27 11.12 6.45
C ASN A 13 -0.19 9.95 7.43
N GLU A 14 0.52 10.08 8.55
CA GLU A 14 0.71 8.96 9.50
C GLU A 14 -0.58 8.60 10.26
N ALA A 15 -1.51 9.56 10.44
CA ALA A 15 -2.73 9.36 11.24
C ALA A 15 -3.83 8.53 10.52
N ARG A 16 -3.69 8.27 9.21
CA ARG A 16 -4.60 7.42 8.43
C ARG A 16 -3.92 6.41 7.51
N ALA A 17 -2.60 6.51 7.30
CA ALA A 17 -1.86 5.45 6.65
C ALA A 17 -1.74 4.28 7.64
N GLY A 18 -2.68 3.33 7.56
CA GLY A 18 -2.56 2.07 8.27
C GLY A 18 -1.16 1.49 8.07
N SER A 19 -0.59 0.95 9.15
CA SER A 19 0.77 0.46 9.46
C SER A 19 1.60 -0.27 8.37
N THR A 20 1.12 -0.39 7.14
CA THR A 20 1.82 -1.05 6.04
C THR A 20 1.62 -0.34 4.68
N PRO A 21 2.31 0.80 4.47
CA PRO A 21 2.43 1.39 3.15
C PRO A 21 2.95 0.34 2.15
N GLY A 22 2.15 0.01 1.13
CA GLY A 22 2.53 -0.90 0.05
C GLY A 22 2.06 -2.35 0.16
N VAL A 23 1.59 -2.83 1.32
CA VAL A 23 1.10 -4.23 1.44
C VAL A 23 -0.09 -4.51 0.54
N THR A 24 -1.05 -3.57 0.46
CA THR A 24 -2.19 -3.68 -0.47
C THR A 24 -1.74 -3.87 -1.91
N ARG A 25 -0.69 -3.17 -2.34
CA ARG A 25 -0.16 -3.27 -3.72
C ARG A 25 0.43 -4.64 -4.00
N TYR A 26 1.18 -5.22 -3.06
CA TYR A 26 1.76 -6.56 -3.20
C TYR A 26 0.70 -7.66 -3.21
N ILE A 27 -0.28 -7.59 -2.31
CA ILE A 27 -1.37 -8.57 -2.24
C ILE A 27 -2.22 -8.54 -3.50
N LEU A 28 -2.55 -7.33 -4.01
CA LEU A 28 -3.30 -7.19 -5.25
C LEU A 28 -2.53 -7.80 -6.44
N ALA A 29 -1.24 -7.51 -6.57
CA ALA A 29 -0.43 -8.06 -7.65
C ALA A 29 -0.30 -9.59 -7.56
N ALA A 30 0.00 -10.12 -6.36
CA ALA A 30 0.17 -11.56 -6.15
C ALA A 30 -1.14 -12.33 -6.40
N SER A 31 -2.27 -11.84 -5.87
CA SER A 31 -3.58 -12.49 -6.05
C SER A 31 -4.03 -12.46 -7.51
N LEU A 32 -3.81 -11.36 -8.23
CA LEU A 32 -4.11 -11.27 -9.65
C LEU A 32 -3.31 -12.29 -10.47
N LEU A 33 -2.00 -12.38 -10.24
CA LEU A 33 -1.15 -13.36 -10.92
C LEU A 33 -1.57 -14.80 -10.61
N LEU A 34 -1.92 -15.09 -9.36
CA LEU A 34 -2.38 -16.41 -8.96
C LEU A 34 -3.66 -16.81 -9.70
N VAL A 35 -4.66 -15.92 -9.77
CA VAL A 35 -5.91 -16.18 -10.49
C VAL A 35 -5.64 -16.43 -11.97
N ILE A 36 -4.82 -15.60 -12.61
CA ILE A 36 -4.42 -15.79 -14.02
C ILE A 36 -3.77 -17.15 -14.22
N ALA A 37 -2.83 -17.54 -13.34
CA ALA A 37 -2.14 -18.83 -13.43
C ALA A 37 -3.10 -20.01 -13.29
N ILE A 38 -4.08 -19.93 -12.38
CA ILE A 38 -5.11 -20.97 -12.20
C ILE A 38 -5.96 -21.09 -13.45
N PHE A 39 -6.48 -19.99 -13.98
CA PHE A 39 -7.29 -20.02 -15.21
C PHE A 39 -6.48 -20.51 -16.41
N ALA A 40 -5.22 -20.10 -16.54
CA ALA A 40 -4.32 -20.60 -17.59
C ALA A 40 -4.10 -22.11 -17.46
N ALA A 41 -3.91 -22.62 -16.24
CA ALA A 41 -3.77 -24.05 -15.99
C ALA A 41 -5.03 -24.84 -16.37
N ILE A 42 -6.23 -24.32 -16.07
CA ILE A 42 -7.50 -24.94 -16.46
C ILE A 42 -7.72 -24.89 -17.97
N LEU A 43 -7.34 -23.79 -18.63
CA LEU A 43 -7.53 -23.64 -20.08
C LEU A 43 -6.54 -24.46 -20.90
N LEU A 44 -5.33 -24.67 -20.37
CA LEU A 44 -4.24 -25.38 -21.06
C LEU A 44 -4.10 -26.85 -20.60
N SER A 45 -4.86 -27.27 -19.58
CA SER A 45 -5.01 -28.68 -19.19
C SER A 45 -5.82 -29.48 -20.19
#